data_AF-A0A954ID11-F1
#
_entry.id   AF-A0A954ID11-F1
#
_cell.length_a   1.000
_cell.length_b   1.000
_cell.length_c   1.000
_cell.angle_alpha   90.00
_cell.angle_beta   90.00
_cell.angle_gamma   90.00
#
_symmetry.space_group_name_H-M   'P 1'
#
loop_
_entity.id
_entity.type
_entity.pdbx_description
1 polymer ?
#
loop_
_entity_poly.entity_id
_entity_poly.type
_entity_poly.pdbx_seq_one_letter_code
_entity_poly.pdbx_strand_id
1 'polypeptide(L)'
;MVSKRVLCRALTVCLAVAMISTAVAQPPGGGRQRGGFGGQGGPPGGFGGFGGGFGGGRGFGAMDRATLLRSSQVREELKIEDAQGISIDAALEAMRDEQRNSGAPDFNSFREMTEEQRNAAFEKMRKDREALSKKYDDMLAALLEPAQVERLDQIVLQQQLSRGMIEALKGDSLKG
;
A
#
# COMPACT_ATOMS: atom_id res chain seq x y z
N MET A 1 -0.20 33.30 -44.28
CA MET A 1 0.50 32.97 -43.01
C MET A 1 -0.56 32.63 -41.97
N VAL A 2 -0.80 31.33 -41.78
CA VAL A 2 -1.80 30.82 -40.81
C VAL A 2 -1.06 30.45 -39.53
N SER A 3 -1.59 30.92 -38.40
CA SER A 3 -0.91 30.90 -37.11
C SER A 3 -0.76 29.48 -36.56
N LYS A 4 0.47 29.07 -36.20
CA LYS A 4 0.85 27.70 -35.77
C LYS A 4 0.04 27.14 -34.59
N ARG A 5 -0.74 27.97 -33.89
CA ARG A 5 -1.58 27.59 -32.73
C ARG A 5 -2.97 27.07 -33.11
N VAL A 6 -3.42 27.27 -34.36
CA VAL A 6 -4.71 26.76 -34.86
C VAL A 6 -4.55 25.37 -35.50
N LEU A 7 -3.36 25.05 -36.02
CA LEU A 7 -3.06 23.78 -36.68
C LEU A 7 -2.96 22.58 -35.71
N CYS A 8 -2.44 22.78 -34.49
CA CYS A 8 -2.27 21.68 -33.52
C CYS A 8 -3.55 21.36 -32.72
N ARG A 9 -4.53 22.26 -32.65
CA ARG A 9 -5.81 21.97 -31.96
C ARG A 9 -6.84 21.27 -32.84
N ALA A 10 -6.63 21.27 -34.16
CA ALA A 10 -7.45 20.52 -35.12
C ALA A 10 -6.96 19.08 -35.33
N LEU A 11 -5.72 18.74 -34.91
CA LEU A 11 -5.13 17.42 -35.15
C LEU A 11 -5.41 16.39 -34.03
N THR A 12 -5.78 16.83 -32.82
CA THR A 12 -5.98 15.91 -31.68
C THR A 12 -7.46 15.60 -31.40
N VAL A 13 -8.40 16.14 -32.19
CA VAL A 13 -9.85 15.86 -32.07
C VAL A 13 -10.33 14.83 -33.11
N CYS A 14 -9.47 14.38 -34.04
CA CYS A 14 -9.83 13.44 -35.12
C CYS A 14 -9.45 11.97 -34.87
N LEU A 15 -8.94 11.58 -33.70
CA LEU A 15 -8.64 10.17 -33.38
C LEU A 15 -9.49 9.64 -32.21
N ALA A 16 -10.74 10.09 -32.13
CA ALA A 16 -11.74 9.60 -31.17
C ALA A 16 -12.93 8.88 -31.83
N VAL A 17 -12.90 8.60 -33.13
CA VAL A 17 -14.02 7.95 -33.84
C VAL A 17 -13.51 7.01 -34.94
N ALA A 18 -13.21 5.76 -34.59
CA ALA A 18 -13.05 4.60 -35.49
C ALA A 18 -12.68 3.38 -34.62
N MET A 19 -13.35 2.23 -34.54
CA MET A 19 -14.49 1.65 -35.24
C MET A 19 -15.08 0.57 -34.31
N ILE A 20 -16.40 0.46 -34.31
CA ILE A 20 -17.21 -0.58 -33.66
C ILE A 20 -17.32 -1.79 -34.61
N SER A 21 -17.43 -3.00 -34.04
CA SER A 21 -18.03 -4.23 -34.62
C SER A 21 -17.07 -5.33 -35.08
N THR A 22 -16.99 -6.41 -34.29
CA THR A 22 -17.27 -7.77 -34.78
C THR A 22 -17.90 -8.59 -33.65
N ALA A 23 -19.22 -8.67 -33.67
CA ALA A 23 -19.99 -9.70 -32.98
C ALA A 23 -20.11 -10.91 -33.92
N VAL A 24 -19.63 -12.08 -33.51
CA VAL A 24 -19.92 -13.36 -34.17
C VAL A 24 -20.41 -14.37 -33.13
N ALA A 25 -21.49 -15.05 -33.50
CA ALA A 25 -22.42 -15.78 -32.65
C ALA A 25 -21.88 -17.13 -32.14
N GLN A 26 -22.35 -17.55 -30.96
CA GLN A 26 -22.38 -18.96 -30.55
C GLN A 26 -23.86 -19.43 -30.41
N PRO A 27 -24.21 -20.61 -30.94
CA PRO A 27 -25.60 -21.02 -31.20
C PRO A 27 -26.39 -21.42 -29.94
N PRO A 28 -27.75 -21.33 -29.98
CA PRO A 28 -28.62 -21.72 -28.87
C PRO A 28 -29.03 -23.20 -28.98
N GLY A 29 -28.89 -23.93 -27.89
CA GLY A 29 -29.48 -25.26 -27.66
C GLY A 29 -28.94 -25.78 -26.33
N GLY A 30 -29.70 -26.16 -25.31
CA GLY A 30 -31.08 -26.63 -25.26
C GLY A 30 -31.08 -27.96 -24.48
N GLY A 31 -31.69 -28.00 -23.29
CA GLY A 31 -31.95 -29.23 -22.52
C GLY A 31 -30.92 -29.49 -21.38
N ARG A 32 -31.19 -29.31 -20.07
CA ARG A 32 -32.18 -29.88 -19.11
C ARG A 32 -31.66 -31.16 -18.42
N GLN A 33 -32.08 -31.31 -17.15
CA GLN A 33 -31.89 -32.39 -16.16
C GLN A 33 -30.52 -32.42 -15.42
N ARG A 34 -30.42 -32.69 -14.11
CA ARG A 34 -31.37 -32.89 -12.99
C ARG A 34 -30.55 -33.33 -11.77
N GLY A 35 -30.85 -32.77 -10.61
CA GLY A 35 -30.81 -33.48 -9.32
C GLY A 35 -29.47 -33.55 -8.58
N GLY A 36 -29.41 -32.87 -7.43
CA GLY A 36 -28.35 -32.99 -6.45
C GLY A 36 -28.72 -32.24 -5.17
N PHE A 37 -29.53 -32.89 -4.35
CA PHE A 37 -30.07 -32.45 -3.06
C PHE A 37 -28.99 -32.43 -1.97
N GLY A 38 -28.94 -31.40 -1.12
CA GLY A 38 -28.25 -31.42 0.18
C GLY A 38 -27.40 -30.20 0.48
N GLY A 39 -27.86 -29.34 1.40
CA GLY A 39 -27.07 -28.19 1.88
C GLY A 39 -27.87 -27.12 2.59
N GLN A 40 -28.64 -27.50 3.60
CA GLN A 40 -29.16 -26.60 4.62
C GLN A 40 -28.00 -26.14 5.54
N GLY A 41 -27.97 -24.86 5.90
CA GLY A 41 -27.11 -24.33 6.96
C GLY A 41 -25.89 -23.57 6.42
N GLY A 42 -25.90 -22.25 6.55
CA GLY A 42 -24.98 -21.34 5.86
C GLY A 42 -23.50 -21.44 6.24
N PRO A 43 -22.60 -20.76 5.50
CA PRO A 43 -21.20 -20.66 5.90
C PRO A 43 -20.96 -19.51 6.90
N PRO A 44 -19.95 -19.67 7.76
CA PRO A 44 -19.80 -19.00 9.04
C PRO A 44 -19.00 -17.71 8.90
N GLY A 45 -19.13 -16.84 9.90
CA GLY A 45 -18.25 -15.73 10.25
C GLY A 45 -17.20 -15.33 9.21
N GLY A 46 -17.46 -14.20 8.53
CA GLY A 46 -16.43 -13.41 7.88
C GLY A 46 -15.46 -12.82 8.91
N PHE A 47 -14.64 -13.68 9.54
CA PHE A 47 -13.40 -13.27 10.18
C PHE A 47 -12.34 -13.16 9.07
N GLY A 48 -12.47 -12.09 8.30
CA GLY A 48 -11.64 -11.80 7.13
C GLY A 48 -11.42 -10.30 7.04
N GLY A 49 -10.89 -9.73 8.12
CA GLY A 49 -10.66 -8.30 8.27
C GLY A 49 -9.42 -8.05 9.11
N PHE A 50 -8.27 -8.54 8.65
CA PHE A 50 -6.98 -7.91 9.00
C PHE A 50 -6.87 -6.62 8.17
N GLY A 51 -7.84 -5.73 8.39
CA GLY A 51 -8.07 -4.50 7.67
C GLY A 51 -8.41 -3.43 8.70
N GLY A 52 -7.40 -2.68 9.10
CA GLY A 52 -7.54 -1.41 9.80
C GLY A 52 -8.08 -1.51 11.22
N GLY A 53 -7.19 -1.35 12.20
CA GLY A 53 -7.57 -0.94 13.54
C GLY A 53 -7.26 -1.97 14.61
N PHE A 54 -6.05 -1.91 15.15
CA PHE A 54 -5.83 -2.29 16.54
C PHE A 54 -4.86 -1.32 17.19
N GLY A 55 -5.39 -0.42 18.02
CA GLY A 55 -4.62 0.40 18.95
C GLY A 55 -4.14 1.74 18.38
N GLY A 56 -4.85 2.80 18.72
CA GLY A 56 -4.51 4.18 18.38
C GLY A 56 -3.10 4.58 18.79
N GLY A 57 -2.41 5.22 17.85
CA GLY A 57 -1.08 5.76 18.03
C GLY A 57 -0.51 6.08 16.66
N ARG A 58 -0.13 7.34 16.47
CA ARG A 58 0.48 7.92 15.26
C ARG A 58 1.83 7.26 14.88
N GLY A 59 1.88 5.95 14.70
CA GLY A 59 3.13 5.20 14.51
C GLY A 59 2.98 3.79 13.95
N PHE A 60 1.76 3.33 13.68
CA PHE A 60 1.53 1.99 13.11
C PHE A 60 0.93 2.14 11.70
N GLY A 61 1.80 2.17 10.69
CA GLY A 61 1.38 2.26 9.27
C GLY A 61 1.41 3.67 8.66
N ALA A 62 2.11 4.61 9.28
CA ALA A 62 2.62 5.77 8.54
C ALA A 62 3.42 5.24 7.35
N MET A 63 3.23 5.81 6.15
CA MET A 63 4.09 5.47 5.02
C MET A 63 5.54 5.68 5.43
N ASP A 64 6.24 4.59 5.66
CA ASP A 64 7.65 4.61 6.03
C ASP A 64 8.48 4.89 4.76
N ARG A 65 9.65 5.50 4.91
CA ARG A 65 10.61 5.76 3.83
C ARG A 65 10.86 4.49 3.01
N ALA A 66 10.97 3.36 3.70
CA ALA A 66 11.11 2.03 3.10
C ALA A 66 9.95 1.62 2.18
N THR A 67 8.72 2.04 2.49
CA THR A 67 7.54 1.77 1.66
C THR A 67 7.55 2.66 0.41
N LEU A 68 7.92 3.93 0.55
CA LEU A 68 7.99 4.87 -0.56
C LEU A 68 9.08 4.51 -1.57
N LEU A 69 10.24 4.05 -1.09
CA LEU A 69 11.34 3.62 -1.94
C LEU A 69 11.02 2.35 -2.77
N ARG A 70 9.90 1.66 -2.55
CA ARG A 70 9.42 0.59 -3.44
C ARG A 70 8.64 1.12 -4.64
N SER A 71 8.19 2.37 -4.59
CA SER A 71 7.44 2.99 -5.68
C SER A 71 8.37 3.49 -6.78
N SER A 72 8.13 3.07 -8.03
CA SER A 72 8.88 3.56 -9.18
C SER A 72 8.77 5.07 -9.35
N GLN A 73 7.59 5.65 -9.10
CA GLN A 73 7.35 7.09 -9.18
C GLN A 73 8.24 7.87 -8.20
N VAL A 74 8.37 7.37 -6.96
CA VAL A 74 9.24 8.01 -5.95
C VAL A 74 10.70 7.87 -6.37
N ARG A 75 11.11 6.71 -6.91
CA ARG A 75 12.48 6.52 -7.42
C ARG A 75 12.82 7.46 -8.58
N GLU A 76 11.87 7.68 -9.49
CA GLU A 76 12.01 8.64 -10.59
C GLU A 76 12.17 10.08 -10.07
N GLU A 77 11.35 10.51 -9.09
CA GLU A 77 11.47 11.83 -8.48
C GLU A 77 12.81 12.04 -7.76
N LEU A 78 13.32 10.97 -7.12
CA LEU A 78 14.63 10.97 -6.45
C LEU A 78 15.80 10.76 -7.43
N LYS A 79 15.51 10.51 -8.71
CA LYS A 79 16.50 10.21 -9.75
C LYS A 79 17.44 9.09 -9.35
N ILE A 80 16.90 8.04 -8.72
CA ILE A 80 17.68 6.87 -8.31
C ILE A 80 18.14 6.15 -9.57
N GLU A 81 19.45 6.00 -9.72
CA GLU A 81 20.06 5.24 -10.81
C GLU A 81 19.88 3.73 -10.59
N ASP A 82 19.92 2.93 -11.66
CA ASP A 82 19.70 1.49 -11.58
C ASP A 82 20.64 0.78 -10.59
N ALA A 83 21.92 1.17 -10.56
CA ALA A 83 22.90 0.61 -9.64
C ALA A 83 22.59 0.95 -8.16
N GLN A 84 22.15 2.18 -7.90
CA GLN A 84 21.71 2.60 -6.57
C GLN A 84 20.40 1.88 -6.20
N GLY A 85 19.49 1.71 -7.15
CA GLY A 85 18.23 0.99 -7.00
C GLY A 85 18.44 -0.47 -6.56
N ILE A 86 19.40 -1.17 -7.16
CA ILE A 86 19.77 -2.54 -6.76
C ILE A 86 20.23 -2.59 -5.31
N SER A 87 21.02 -1.61 -4.88
CA SER A 87 21.51 -1.53 -3.49
C SER A 87 20.38 -1.26 -2.50
N ILE A 88 19.45 -0.39 -2.87
CA ILE A 88 18.23 -0.11 -2.10
C ILE A 88 17.35 -1.37 -2.02
N ASP A 89 17.17 -2.10 -3.11
CA ASP A 89 16.39 -3.34 -3.13
C ASP A 89 16.98 -4.42 -2.22
N ALA A 90 18.31 -4.59 -2.25
CA ALA A 90 19.00 -5.50 -1.34
C ALA A 90 18.81 -5.09 0.13
N ALA A 91 18.88 -3.80 0.45
CA ALA A 91 18.63 -3.30 1.79
C ALA A 91 17.17 -3.57 2.22
N LEU A 92 16.20 -3.27 1.35
CA LEU A 92 14.78 -3.49 1.62
C LEU A 92 14.41 -4.96 1.79
N GLU A 93 15.09 -5.88 1.11
CA GLU A 93 14.89 -7.32 1.32
C GLU A 93 15.53 -7.79 2.63
N ALA A 94 16.75 -7.33 2.95
CA ALA A 94 17.40 -7.63 4.22
C ALA A 94 16.56 -7.15 5.43
N MET A 95 15.96 -5.96 5.33
CA MET A 95 15.01 -5.44 6.32
C MET A 95 13.80 -6.37 6.49
N ARG A 96 13.25 -6.86 5.38
CA ARG A 96 12.08 -7.74 5.40
C ARG A 96 12.41 -9.08 6.05
N ASP A 97 13.57 -9.63 5.76
CA ASP A 97 14.01 -10.91 6.32
C ASP A 97 14.36 -10.79 7.79
N GLU A 98 15.03 -9.72 8.22
CA GLU A 98 15.26 -9.45 9.64
C GLU A 98 13.93 -9.26 10.39
N GLN A 99 12.97 -8.55 9.81
CA GLN A 99 11.65 -8.41 10.41
C GLN A 99 10.90 -9.75 10.52
N ARG A 100 10.96 -10.61 9.49
CA ARG A 100 10.39 -11.97 9.57
C ARG A 100 11.06 -12.81 10.64
N ASN A 101 12.39 -12.72 10.75
CA ASN A 101 13.19 -13.48 11.69
C ASN A 101 13.16 -12.91 13.12
N SER A 102 12.68 -11.68 13.31
CA SER A 102 12.53 -11.03 14.62
C SER A 102 11.51 -11.71 15.54
N GLY A 103 10.82 -12.76 15.06
CA GLY A 103 9.93 -13.57 15.87
C GLY A 103 8.66 -12.82 16.25
N ALA A 104 8.05 -12.15 15.26
CA ALA A 104 6.76 -11.47 15.44
C ALA A 104 5.79 -12.41 16.18
N PRO A 105 5.32 -12.05 17.39
CA PRO A 105 4.61 -12.97 18.24
C PRO A 105 3.31 -13.42 17.58
N ASP A 106 3.03 -14.72 17.67
CA ASP A 106 1.84 -15.33 17.08
C ASP A 106 0.59 -14.62 17.61
N PHE A 107 -0.29 -14.18 16.71
CA PHE A 107 -1.52 -13.49 17.09
C PHE A 107 -2.40 -14.34 18.02
N ASN A 108 -2.28 -15.67 17.95
CA ASN A 108 -2.96 -16.57 18.88
C ASN A 108 -2.41 -16.48 20.30
N SER A 109 -1.10 -16.27 20.47
CA SER A 109 -0.47 -16.16 21.80
C SER A 109 -0.99 -14.95 22.60
N PHE A 110 -1.35 -13.85 21.93
CA PHE A 110 -1.90 -12.65 22.60
C PHE A 110 -3.29 -12.83 23.19
N ARG A 111 -4.08 -13.78 22.64
CA ARG A 111 -5.44 -14.08 23.14
C ARG A 111 -5.39 -14.84 24.45
N GLU A 112 -4.37 -15.65 24.65
CA GLU A 112 -4.19 -16.50 25.83
C GLU A 112 -3.46 -15.78 26.98
N MET A 113 -2.75 -14.68 26.69
CA MET A 113 -2.08 -13.85 27.70
C MET A 113 -3.07 -13.07 28.59
N THR A 114 -2.70 -12.88 29.85
CA THR A 114 -3.38 -11.94 30.76
C THR A 114 -3.18 -10.49 30.30
N GLU A 115 -4.00 -9.56 30.78
CA GLU A 115 -3.89 -8.14 30.38
C GLU A 115 -2.53 -7.52 30.70
N GLU A 116 -1.96 -7.83 31.86
CA GLU A 116 -0.63 -7.34 32.26
C GLU A 116 0.47 -7.89 31.36
N GLN A 117 0.44 -9.20 31.07
CA GLN A 117 1.39 -9.84 30.16
C GLN A 117 1.28 -9.30 28.74
N ARG A 118 0.04 -9.08 28.28
CA ARG A 118 -0.26 -8.49 26.98
C ARG A 118 0.29 -7.06 26.88
N ASN A 119 0.10 -6.25 27.92
CA ASN A 119 0.61 -4.88 27.96
C ASN A 119 2.16 -4.86 27.91
N ALA A 120 2.81 -5.71 28.70
CA ALA A 120 4.27 -5.84 28.67
C ALA A 120 4.79 -6.30 27.30
N ALA A 121 4.11 -7.27 26.67
CA ALA A 121 4.44 -7.75 25.33
C ALA A 121 4.28 -6.66 24.26
N PHE A 122 3.22 -5.85 24.35
CA PHE A 122 3.04 -4.69 23.45
C PHE A 122 4.11 -3.62 23.67
N GLU A 123 4.46 -3.31 24.90
CA GLU A 123 5.51 -2.31 25.18
C GLU A 123 6.86 -2.77 24.64
N LYS A 124 7.20 -4.05 24.83
CA LYS A 124 8.40 -4.65 24.25
C LYS A 124 8.37 -4.58 22.73
N MET A 125 7.27 -5.00 22.11
CA MET A 125 7.12 -4.95 20.64
C MET A 125 7.26 -3.52 20.12
N ARG A 126 6.70 -2.52 20.82
CA ARG A 126 6.84 -1.12 20.46
C ARG A 126 8.31 -0.69 20.48
N LYS A 127 9.04 -0.98 21.56
CA LYS A 127 10.47 -0.65 21.69
C LYS A 127 11.33 -1.33 20.62
N ASP A 128 11.09 -2.63 20.40
CA ASP A 128 11.81 -3.41 19.39
C ASP A 128 11.56 -2.84 17.99
N ARG A 129 10.32 -2.44 17.69
CA ARG A 129 9.96 -1.79 16.42
C ARG A 129 10.59 -0.41 16.27
N GLU A 130 10.59 0.42 17.30
CA GLU A 130 11.23 1.75 17.25
C GLU A 130 12.73 1.64 17.01
N ALA A 131 13.39 0.67 17.64
CA ALA A 131 14.80 0.40 17.42
C ALA A 131 15.09 -0.08 15.99
N LEU A 132 14.29 -1.02 15.48
CA LEU A 132 14.39 -1.50 14.10
C LEU A 132 14.13 -0.38 13.09
N SER A 133 13.10 0.46 13.32
CA SER A 133 12.78 1.60 12.45
C SER A 133 13.98 2.53 12.32
N LYS A 134 14.59 2.95 13.44
CA LYS A 134 15.77 3.82 13.42
C LYS A 134 16.94 3.20 12.67
N LYS A 135 17.22 1.92 12.94
CA LYS A 135 18.28 1.18 12.24
C LYS A 135 18.06 1.20 10.72
N TYR A 136 16.82 1.03 10.28
CA TYR A 136 16.46 1.02 8.87
C TYR A 136 16.46 2.41 8.25
N ASP A 137 16.01 3.43 8.98
CA ASP A 137 16.11 4.82 8.55
C ASP A 137 17.56 5.23 8.32
N ASP A 138 18.45 4.88 9.24
CA ASP A 138 19.89 5.17 9.12
C ASP A 138 20.52 4.41 7.94
N MET A 139 20.16 3.12 7.77
CA MET A 139 20.63 2.31 6.66
C MET A 139 20.19 2.88 5.29
N LEU A 140 18.93 3.28 5.17
CA LEU A 140 18.41 3.87 3.94
C LEU A 140 18.99 5.26 3.70
N ALA A 141 19.15 6.09 4.74
CA ALA A 141 19.77 7.40 4.63
C ALA A 141 21.24 7.32 4.16
N ALA A 142 21.97 6.28 4.57
CA ALA A 142 23.35 6.05 4.12
C ALA A 142 23.45 5.65 2.63
N LEU A 143 22.38 5.13 2.04
CA LEU A 143 22.30 4.76 0.62
C LEU A 143 21.81 5.91 -0.27
N LEU A 144 21.34 7.00 0.32
CA LEU A 144 20.76 8.14 -0.37
C LEU A 144 21.66 9.36 -0.22
N GLU A 145 21.69 10.20 -1.24
CA GLU A 145 22.32 11.51 -1.13
C GLU A 145 21.50 12.42 -0.20
N PRO A 146 22.10 13.44 0.45
CA PRO A 146 21.38 14.34 1.35
C PRO A 146 20.15 15.00 0.70
N ALA A 147 20.25 15.40 -0.58
CA ALA A 147 19.15 15.97 -1.33
C ALA A 147 18.02 14.95 -1.60
N GLN A 148 18.36 13.67 -1.79
CA GLN A 148 17.37 12.60 -1.96
C GLN A 148 16.64 12.32 -0.65
N VAL A 149 17.34 12.35 0.49
CA VAL A 149 16.72 12.21 1.82
C VAL A 149 15.72 13.35 2.07
N GLU A 150 16.12 14.60 1.84
CA GLU A 150 15.24 15.76 2.02
C GLU A 150 13.99 15.67 1.13
N ARG A 151 14.15 15.29 -0.14
CA ARG A 151 13.01 15.12 -1.04
C ARG A 151 12.09 13.98 -0.60
N LEU A 152 12.66 12.86 -0.15
CA LEU A 152 11.88 11.73 0.37
C LEU A 152 11.05 12.15 1.59
N ASP A 153 11.60 12.95 2.50
CA ASP A 153 10.88 13.47 3.66
C ASP A 153 9.72 14.38 3.29
N GLN A 154 9.89 15.21 2.26
CA GLN A 154 8.80 16.00 1.71
C GLN A 154 7.67 15.11 1.16
N ILE A 155 8.01 14.02 0.47
CA ILE A 155 7.03 13.05 -0.05
C ILE A 155 6.31 12.36 1.11
N VAL A 156 7.03 11.94 2.16
CA VAL A 156 6.43 11.38 3.38
C VAL A 156 5.42 12.36 3.97
N LEU A 157 5.79 13.63 4.13
CA LEU A 157 4.92 14.67 4.68
C LEU A 157 3.68 14.89 3.82
N GLN A 158 3.84 14.96 2.49
CA GLN A 158 2.72 15.12 1.56
C GLN A 158 1.72 13.96 1.66
N GLN A 159 2.21 12.72 1.80
CA GLN A 159 1.36 11.54 1.96
C GLN A 159 0.63 11.55 3.31
N GLN A 160 1.31 11.96 4.38
CA GLN A 160 0.71 12.09 5.70
C GLN A 160 -0.40 13.16 5.73
N LEU A 161 -0.13 14.33 5.13
CA LEU A 161 -1.11 15.42 5.02
C LEU A 161 -2.32 14.99 4.19
N SER A 162 -2.09 14.32 3.06
CA SER A 162 -3.16 13.81 2.20
C SER A 162 -4.08 12.85 2.95
N ARG A 163 -3.52 11.95 3.77
CA ARG A 163 -4.29 11.04 4.61
C ARG A 163 -5.05 11.78 5.72
N GLY A 164 -4.40 12.68 6.44
CA GLY A 164 -5.02 13.46 7.51
C GLY A 164 -6.19 14.32 7.01
N MET A 165 -6.06 14.88 5.80
CA MET A 165 -7.14 15.63 5.16
C MET A 165 -8.34 14.74 4.81
N ILE A 166 -8.10 13.53 4.29
CA ILE A 166 -9.17 12.56 4.01
C ILE A 166 -9.89 12.16 5.29
N GLU A 167 -9.15 11.95 6.39
CA GLU A 167 -9.74 11.62 7.69
C GLU A 167 -10.60 12.75 8.24
N ALA A 168 -10.14 14.00 8.14
CA ALA A 168 -10.92 15.17 8.53
C ALA A 168 -12.23 15.28 7.74
N LEU A 169 -12.18 15.14 6.40
CA LEU A 169 -13.36 15.18 5.53
C LEU A 169 -14.35 14.06 5.85
N LYS A 170 -13.87 12.84 6.12
CA LYS A 170 -14.72 11.71 6.53
C LYS A 170 -15.38 11.95 7.89
N GLY A 171 -14.62 12.49 8.85
CA GLY A 171 -15.12 12.79 10.20
C GLY A 171 -16.25 13.82 10.21
N ASP A 172 -16.22 14.80 9.30
CA ASP A 172 -17.29 15.79 9.15
C ASP A 172 -18.51 15.22 8.39
N SER A 173 -18.30 14.36 7.39
CA SER A 173 -19.40 13.74 6.62
C SER A 173 -20.25 12.73 7.43
N LEU A 174 -19.75 12.23 8.55
CA LEU A 174 -20.46 11.29 9.43
C LEU A 174 -21.21 11.98 10.59
N LYS A 175 -21.09 13.31 10.73
CA LYS A 175 -21.73 14.11 11.77
C LYS A 175 -22.97 14.88 11.28
N GLY A 176 -23.37 14.70 10.03
CA GLY A 176 -24.61 15.24 9.45
C GLY A 176 -25.62 14.12 9.20
#